data_AF-A0A5R2N5C3-F1
#
_entry.id   AF-A0A5R2N5C3-F1
#
_cell.length_a   1.000
_cell.length_b   1.000
_cell.length_c   1.000
_cell.angle_alpha   90.00
_cell.angle_beta   90.00
_cell.angle_gamma   90.00
#
_symmetry.space_group_name_H-M   'P 1'
#
loop_
_entity.id
_entity.type
_entity.pdbx_description
1 polymer ?
#
loop_
_entity_poly.entity_id
_entity_poly.type
_entity_poly.pdbx_seq_one_letter_code
_entity_poly.pdbx_strand_id
1 'polypeptide(L)'
;VALREHGIPVVADLPGVGQNLQDHIEISLVYQLNGPHSYDKYKKPHWKAAAGLNYLLFRDGPASSNLIEGGAFWWGNTSEAIPDVQYFMVVGAGIEEGVDAVPGGNGCTINLGQIRPRSRGEVT
;
A
#
# COMPACT_ATOMS: atom_id res chain seq x y z
N VAL A 1 28.62 -16.24 14.03
CA VAL A 1 27.48 -16.68 13.20
C VAL A 1 26.32 -16.91 14.16
N ALA A 2 25.28 -16.08 14.12
CA ALA A 2 24.15 -16.10 15.05
C ALA A 2 23.56 -17.50 15.29
N LEU A 3 23.62 -18.37 14.27
CA LEU A 3 23.27 -19.79 14.35
C LEU A 3 23.94 -20.53 15.52
N ARG A 4 25.24 -20.31 15.77
CA ARG A 4 25.97 -20.99 16.87
C ARG A 4 25.49 -20.56 18.25
N GLU A 5 25.07 -19.30 18.40
CA GLU A 5 24.50 -18.78 19.66
C GLU A 5 23.19 -19.47 20.00
N HIS A 6 22.49 -20.01 18.99
CA HIS A 6 21.21 -20.68 19.12
C HIS A 6 21.34 -22.22 19.06
N GLY A 7 22.57 -22.76 19.12
CA GLY A 7 22.82 -24.20 19.04
C GLY A 7 22.53 -24.83 17.68
N ILE A 8 22.39 -24.01 16.62
CA ILE A 8 22.08 -24.48 15.26
C ILE A 8 23.40 -24.83 14.54
N PRO A 9 23.54 -26.07 14.01
CA PRO A 9 24.71 -26.46 13.23
C PRO A 9 24.88 -25.59 11.98
N VAL A 10 26.08 -25.05 11.79
CA VAL A 10 26.42 -24.26 10.59
C VAL A 10 26.79 -25.21 9.46
N VAL A 11 25.93 -25.31 8.45
CA VAL A 11 26.22 -26.06 7.21
C VAL A 11 27.03 -25.22 6.23
N ALA A 12 26.73 -23.92 6.13
CA ALA A 12 27.46 -22.95 5.33
C ALA A 12 27.55 -21.61 6.07
N ASP A 13 28.73 -21.00 6.10
CA ASP A 13 28.95 -19.70 6.71
C ASP A 13 28.76 -18.59 5.66
N LEU A 14 27.54 -18.08 5.58
CA LEU A 14 27.13 -17.02 4.65
C LEU A 14 26.72 -15.78 5.45
N PRO A 15 27.66 -14.87 5.76
CA PRO A 15 27.39 -13.72 6.64
C PRO A 15 26.41 -12.70 6.05
N GLY A 16 26.10 -12.77 4.76
CA GLY A 16 25.08 -11.94 4.12
C GLY A 16 23.64 -12.41 4.34
N VAL A 17 23.41 -13.62 4.86
CA VAL A 17 22.06 -14.12 5.16
C VAL A 17 21.46 -13.28 6.29
N GLY A 18 20.25 -12.77 6.06
CA GLY A 18 19.58 -11.86 6.99
C GLY A 18 19.99 -10.40 6.87
N GLN A 19 21.02 -10.07 6.09
CA GLN A 19 21.53 -8.70 5.92
C GLN A 19 20.90 -7.98 4.73
N ASN A 20 21.11 -6.65 4.66
CA ASN A 20 20.69 -5.80 3.53
C ASN A 20 19.17 -5.81 3.26
N LEU A 21 18.36 -5.93 4.32
CA LEU A 21 16.91 -5.77 4.24
C LEU A 21 16.58 -4.35 3.75
N GLN A 22 15.69 -4.28 2.77
CA GLN A 22 15.18 -3.05 2.19
C GLN A 22 13.66 -3.19 2.06
N ASP A 23 12.97 -2.10 2.39
CA ASP A 23 11.52 -2.01 2.20
C ASP A 23 11.14 -0.57 1.87
N HIS A 24 10.00 -0.39 1.22
CA HIS A 24 9.47 0.93 0.91
C HIS A 24 8.78 1.51 2.14
N ILE A 25 9.14 2.73 2.51
CA ILE A 25 8.39 3.47 3.52
C ILE A 25 7.23 4.16 2.81
N GLU A 26 6.03 3.99 3.34
CA GLU A 26 4.81 4.56 2.80
C GLU A 26 4.20 5.60 3.74
N ILE A 27 3.63 6.65 3.14
CA ILE A 27 2.85 7.68 3.83
C ILE A 27 1.50 7.80 3.12
N SER A 28 0.42 7.68 3.90
CA SER A 28 -0.95 7.83 3.40
C SER A 28 -1.47 9.25 3.63
N LEU A 29 -1.85 9.93 2.55
CA LEU A 29 -2.51 11.24 2.59
C LEU A 29 -4.00 11.06 2.32
N VAL A 30 -4.84 11.31 3.32
CA VAL A 30 -6.29 11.12 3.22
C VAL A 30 -6.99 12.44 2.94
N TYR A 31 -7.86 12.45 1.92
CA TYR A 31 -8.61 13.64 1.51
C TYR A 31 -10.11 13.39 1.53
N GLN A 32 -10.87 14.35 2.05
CA GLN A 32 -12.32 14.36 1.93
C GLN A 32 -12.73 14.91 0.56
N LEU A 33 -13.59 14.18 -0.14
CA LEU A 33 -14.15 14.62 -1.42
C LEU A 33 -15.33 15.57 -1.20
N ASN A 34 -15.58 16.43 -2.18
CA ASN A 34 -16.73 17.36 -2.20
C ASN A 34 -18.06 16.69 -2.61
N GLY A 35 -18.06 15.36 -2.78
CA GLY A 35 -19.22 14.59 -3.22
C GLY A 35 -18.95 13.07 -3.20
N PRO A 36 -19.97 12.24 -3.52
CA PRO A 36 -19.88 10.79 -3.45
C PRO A 36 -19.21 10.20 -4.70
N HIS A 37 -17.99 10.64 -4.98
CA HIS A 37 -17.21 10.26 -6.15
C HIS A 37 -16.25 9.08 -5.89
N SER A 38 -16.23 8.55 -4.66
CA SER A 38 -15.39 7.41 -4.27
C SER A 38 -16.16 6.08 -4.18
N TYR A 39 -15.41 5.01 -3.93
CA TYR A 39 -15.95 3.69 -3.64
C TYR A 39 -16.49 3.55 -2.21
N ASP A 40 -16.40 4.58 -1.36
CA ASP A 40 -16.80 4.49 0.05
C ASP A 40 -18.29 4.11 0.24
N LYS A 41 -19.14 4.38 -0.75
CA LYS A 41 -20.55 3.92 -0.72
C LYS A 41 -20.66 2.39 -0.55
N TYR A 42 -19.70 1.62 -1.07
CA TYR A 42 -19.67 0.16 -0.98
C TYR A 42 -19.27 -0.37 0.40
N LYS A 43 -18.91 0.50 1.35
CA LYS A 43 -18.83 0.13 2.77
C LYS A 43 -20.19 -0.23 3.36
N LYS A 44 -21.27 0.33 2.81
CA LYS A 44 -22.64 0.03 3.25
C LYS A 44 -23.06 -1.39 2.80
N PRO A 45 -23.66 -2.21 3.68
CA PRO A 45 -23.95 -3.62 3.37
C PRO A 45 -24.77 -3.86 2.10
N HIS A 46 -25.76 -3.02 1.80
CA HIS A 46 -26.60 -3.17 0.61
C HIS A 46 -25.82 -2.90 -0.70
N TRP A 47 -24.95 -1.88 -0.72
CA TRP A 47 -24.09 -1.63 -1.87
C TRP A 47 -23.03 -2.72 -2.03
N LYS A 48 -22.49 -3.23 -0.92
CA LYS A 48 -21.57 -4.36 -0.92
C LYS A 48 -22.21 -5.63 -1.51
N ALA A 49 -23.45 -5.92 -1.12
CA ALA A 49 -24.20 -7.05 -1.68
C ALA A 49 -24.48 -6.87 -3.18
N ALA A 50 -24.87 -5.66 -3.60
CA ALA A 50 -25.09 -5.35 -5.01
C ALA A 50 -23.79 -5.50 -5.84
N ALA A 51 -22.65 -5.04 -5.31
CA ALA A 51 -21.33 -5.23 -5.90
C ALA A 51 -20.97 -6.71 -6.07
N GLY A 52 -21.18 -7.51 -5.02
CA GLY A 52 -20.93 -8.96 -5.06
C GLY A 52 -21.81 -9.67 -6.08
N LEU A 53 -23.10 -9.30 -6.14
CA LEU A 53 -24.02 -9.88 -7.12
C LEU A 53 -23.62 -9.52 -8.56
N ASN A 54 -23.23 -8.27 -8.83
CA ASN A 54 -22.75 -7.85 -10.14
C ASN A 54 -21.54 -8.67 -10.58
N TYR A 55 -20.59 -8.89 -9.68
CA TYR A 55 -19.42 -9.72 -9.97
C TYR A 55 -19.78 -11.18 -10.20
N LEU A 56 -20.67 -11.77 -9.40
CA LEU A 56 -21.07 -13.18 -9.56
C LEU A 56 -21.77 -13.42 -10.90
N LEU A 57 -22.61 -12.49 -11.34
CA LEU A 57 -23.41 -12.63 -12.57
C LEU A 57 -22.62 -12.23 -13.83
N PHE A 58 -21.83 -11.17 -13.76
CA PHE A 58 -21.23 -10.53 -14.95
C PHE A 58 -19.71 -10.46 -14.92
N ARG A 59 -19.07 -10.85 -13.79
CA ARG A 59 -17.62 -10.72 -13.56
C ARG A 59 -17.11 -9.29 -13.72
N ASP A 60 -17.97 -8.33 -13.35
CA ASP A 60 -17.74 -6.90 -13.55
C ASP A 60 -18.07 -6.09 -12.28
N GLY A 61 -17.70 -4.81 -12.31
CA GLY A 61 -18.07 -3.78 -11.35
C GLY A 61 -17.04 -3.61 -10.22
N PRO A 62 -17.43 -2.96 -9.11
CA PRO A 62 -16.50 -2.50 -8.10
C PRO A 62 -15.77 -3.63 -7.36
N ALA A 63 -16.33 -4.84 -7.33
CA ALA A 63 -15.71 -6.00 -6.71
C ALA A 63 -14.61 -6.65 -7.57
N SER A 64 -14.43 -6.22 -8.83
CA SER A 64 -13.30 -6.62 -9.68
C SER A 64 -12.15 -5.61 -9.71
N SER A 65 -12.24 -4.49 -8.97
CA SER A 65 -11.15 -3.50 -8.85
C SER A 65 -10.36 -3.70 -7.55
N ASN A 66 -9.06 -3.42 -7.59
CA ASN A 66 -8.21 -3.32 -6.40
C ASN A 66 -8.25 -1.92 -5.77
N LEU A 67 -9.06 -1.00 -6.32
CA LEU A 67 -9.28 0.39 -5.90
C LEU A 67 -8.14 1.37 -6.20
N ILE A 68 -7.02 0.88 -6.75
CA ILE A 68 -5.90 1.73 -7.18
C ILE A 68 -6.12 2.08 -8.64
N GLU A 69 -6.62 3.29 -8.88
CA GLU A 69 -7.08 3.71 -10.22
C GLU A 69 -6.11 4.69 -10.91
N GLY A 70 -5.02 5.06 -10.24
CA GLY A 70 -4.01 5.95 -10.81
C GLY A 70 -2.70 5.90 -10.04
N GLY A 71 -1.63 6.34 -10.70
CA GLY A 71 -0.31 6.43 -10.08
C GLY A 71 0.65 7.33 -10.84
N ALA A 72 1.73 7.71 -10.19
CA ALA A 72 2.79 8.54 -10.75
C ALA A 72 4.13 8.19 -10.12
N PHE A 73 5.21 8.48 -10.84
CA PHE A 73 6.55 8.49 -10.27
C PHE A 73 7.08 9.93 -10.29
N TRP A 74 7.67 10.36 -9.19
CA TRP A 74 8.21 11.71 -9.06
C TRP A 74 9.50 11.73 -8.23
N TRP A 75 10.20 12.85 -8.28
CA TRP A 75 11.38 13.11 -7.48
C TRP A 75 10.97 13.76 -6.15
N GLY A 76 11.23 13.06 -5.04
CA GLY A 76 11.23 13.69 -3.72
C GLY A 76 12.41 14.65 -3.57
N ASN A 77 13.56 14.30 -4.17
CA ASN A 77 14.70 15.18 -4.35
C ASN A 77 15.11 15.22 -5.83
N THR A 78 15.01 16.40 -6.45
CA THR A 78 15.32 16.59 -7.88
C THR A 78 16.81 16.43 -8.23
N SER A 79 17.68 16.29 -7.23
CA SER A 79 19.10 15.94 -7.44
C SER A 79 19.31 14.45 -7.73
N GLU A 80 18.32 13.60 -7.47
CA GLU A 80 18.40 12.16 -7.76
C GLU A 80 18.33 11.89 -9.27
N ALA A 81 19.07 10.90 -9.73
CA ALA A 81 19.16 10.58 -11.16
C ALA A 81 17.83 10.08 -11.75
N ILE A 82 16.98 9.46 -10.92
CA ILE A 82 15.69 8.87 -11.32
C ILE A 82 14.64 9.10 -10.22
N PRO A 83 13.34 9.16 -10.56
CA PRO A 83 12.27 9.44 -9.61
C PRO A 83 12.25 8.43 -8.46
N ASP A 84 12.39 8.88 -7.21
CA ASP A 84 12.50 8.04 -6.02
C ASP A 84 11.19 7.93 -5.21
N VAL A 85 10.12 8.59 -5.67
CA VAL A 85 8.81 8.54 -5.03
C VAL A 85 7.78 7.94 -5.98
N GLN A 86 6.98 7.00 -5.47
CA GLN A 86 5.82 6.46 -6.16
C GLN A 86 4.54 6.93 -5.49
N TYR A 87 3.61 7.43 -6.28
CA TYR A 87 2.26 7.77 -5.87
C TYR A 87 1.30 6.73 -6.40
N PHE A 88 0.33 6.34 -5.58
CA PHE A 88 -0.83 5.58 -6.03
C PHE A 88 -2.10 6.10 -5.36
N MET A 89 -3.13 6.28 -6.17
CA MET A 89 -4.41 6.85 -5.77
C MET A 89 -5.40 5.72 -5.49
N VAL A 90 -5.78 5.60 -4.23
CA VAL A 90 -6.85 4.72 -3.78
C VAL A 90 -8.16 5.50 -3.78
N VAL A 91 -9.16 5.01 -4.50
CA VAL A 91 -10.45 5.70 -4.67
C VAL A 91 -11.41 5.39 -3.52
N GLY A 92 -10.94 5.62 -2.30
CA GLY A 92 -11.68 5.55 -1.03
C GLY A 92 -10.79 5.95 0.13
N ALA A 93 -11.38 6.30 1.28
CA ALA A 93 -10.63 6.69 2.49
C ALA A 93 -10.74 5.63 3.58
N GLY A 94 -9.74 5.44 4.43
CA GLY A 94 -9.78 4.45 5.53
C GLY A 94 -10.15 3.03 5.07
N ILE A 95 -9.53 2.61 3.97
CA ILE A 95 -9.59 1.24 3.44
C ILE A 95 -8.41 0.41 3.95
N GLU A 96 -7.26 1.07 4.10
CA GLU A 96 -6.01 0.47 4.58
C GLU A 96 -5.96 0.48 6.11
N GLU A 97 -5.30 -0.52 6.68
CA GLU A 97 -5.12 -0.63 8.12
C GLU A 97 -4.28 0.54 8.64
N GLY A 98 -4.76 1.21 9.70
CA GLY A 98 -4.09 2.39 10.26
C GLY A 98 -4.40 3.71 9.53
N VAL A 99 -5.17 3.69 8.45
CA VAL A 99 -5.63 4.91 7.76
C VAL A 99 -7.04 5.28 8.22
N ASP A 100 -7.20 6.50 8.73
CA ASP A 100 -8.50 6.98 9.21
C ASP A 100 -9.51 7.22 8.07
N ALA A 101 -10.80 7.09 8.40
CA ALA A 101 -11.87 7.54 7.54
C ALA A 101 -12.01 9.07 7.58
N VAL A 102 -12.71 9.63 6.59
CA VAL A 102 -13.04 11.07 6.57
C VAL A 102 -14.40 11.35 7.20
N PRO A 103 -14.61 12.50 7.86
CA PRO A 103 -15.89 12.86 8.48
C PRO A 103 -17.09 12.83 7.52
N GLY A 104 -16.89 13.25 6.26
CA GLY A 104 -17.93 13.24 5.23
C GLY A 104 -18.26 11.86 4.64
N GLY A 105 -17.57 10.81 5.06
CA GLY A 105 -17.79 9.43 4.63
C GLY A 105 -17.46 9.13 3.15
N ASN A 106 -16.95 10.11 2.40
CA ASN A 106 -16.51 9.97 1.02
C ASN A 106 -15.16 10.68 0.87
N GLY A 107 -14.11 9.89 0.64
CA GLY A 107 -12.75 10.37 0.52
C GLY A 107 -11.96 9.58 -0.50
N CYS A 108 -10.69 9.96 -0.65
CA CYS A 108 -9.68 9.18 -1.34
C CYS A 108 -8.38 9.21 -0.53
N THR A 109 -7.52 8.23 -0.77
CA THR A 109 -6.17 8.20 -0.21
C THR A 109 -5.17 8.33 -1.34
N ILE A 110 -4.19 9.21 -1.18
CA ILE A 110 -3.00 9.27 -2.03
C ILE A 110 -1.86 8.71 -1.20
N ASN A 111 -1.43 7.51 -1.55
CA ASN A 111 -0.29 6.88 -0.92
C ASN A 111 0.99 7.29 -1.62
N LEU A 112 2.02 7.53 -0.82
CA LEU A 112 3.35 7.95 -1.24
C LEU A 112 4.36 6.94 -0.69
N GLY A 113 4.96 6.16 -1.58
CA GLY A 113 6.04 5.24 -1.26
C GLY A 113 7.41 5.81 -1.63
N GLN A 114 8.37 5.78 -0.71
CA GLN A 114 9.79 5.98 -1.04
C GLN A 114 10.37 4.66 -1.55
N ILE A 115 10.61 4.57 -2.85
CA ILE A 115 10.94 3.33 -3.58
C ILE A 115 12.43 3.06 -3.74
N ARG A 116 13.30 3.97 -3.27
CA ARG A 116 14.76 3.83 -3.23
C ARG A 116 15.31 4.24 -1.86
N PRO A 117 14.91 3.52 -0.80
CA PRO A 117 15.39 3.80 0.54
C PRO A 117 16.92 3.67 0.61
N ARG A 118 17.57 4.59 1.31
CA ARG A 118 19.00 4.48 1.66
C ARG A 118 19.22 3.64 2.92
N SER A 119 18.18 3.53 3.77
CA SER A 119 18.18 2.70 4.97
C SER A 119 18.37 1.23 4.64
N ARG A 120 19.04 0.49 5.53
CA ARG A 120 19.24 -0.96 5.46
C ARG A 120 18.96 -1.57 6.82
N GLY A 121 18.26 -2.69 6.83
CA GLY A 121 17.98 -3.47 8.04
C GLY A 121 18.58 -4.87 8.01
N GLU A 122 18.29 -5.64 9.04
CA GLU A 122 18.65 -7.05 9.15
C GLU A 122 17.54 -7.86 9.84
N VAL A 123 17.56 -9.18 9.64
CA VAL A 123 16.71 -10.17 10.32
C VAL A 123 17.60 -11.33 10.73
N THR A 124 17.75 -11.55 12.05
CA THR A 124 18.67 -12.55 12.63
C THR A 124 17.95 -13.47 13.59
#